data_AF-A0A3D1WRD6-F1
#
_entry.id   AF-A0A3D1WRD6-F1
#
_cell.length_a   1.000
_cell.length_b   1.000
_cell.length_c   1.000
_cell.angle_alpha   90.00
_cell.angle_beta   90.00
_cell.angle_gamma   90.00
#
_symmetry.space_group_name_H-M   'P 1'
#
loop_
_entity.id
_entity.type
_entity.pdbx_description
1 polymer ?
#
loop_
_entity_poly.entity_id
_entity_poly.type
_entity_poly.pdbx_seq_one_letter_code
_entity_poly.pdbx_strand_id
1 'polypeptide(L)'
;MLSHTVGERLTDQNKPVPFWQVLNGKKEGRVGEPKIVVVDYHKGNLSSVVRGLVRAGAAACTTDDPEQIRNADGLVIPGVGAFYDAIAFMRQSGEEAAVFDAVAAGTPLFGICLGLQLFFERGNEGVPADEGAVADGSAPEQAGGPWVDGLGIMRGSCTRLESSRLKVPHVGWDQVHMTPAGAADPLLAGFAEGANMYFTHSYAVADDADAADVLARTHYTRSFPCIVRHGNVWGCQFHPEKSSALGQRILKNFVSIVEEVGR
;
A
#
# COMPACT_ATOMS: atom_id res chain seq x y z
N MET A 1 -12.56 -31.06 -58.03
CA MET A 1 -13.58 -30.52 -57.11
C MET A 1 -13.26 -31.03 -55.71
N LEU A 2 -13.07 -30.10 -54.77
CA LEU A 2 -12.99 -30.28 -53.30
C LEU A 2 -11.75 -31.08 -52.81
N SER A 3 -10.64 -30.46 -52.38
CA SER A 3 -10.41 -29.57 -51.22
C SER A 3 -10.71 -30.23 -49.87
N HIS A 4 -9.67 -30.74 -49.21
CA HIS A 4 -9.53 -30.66 -47.75
C HIS A 4 -8.05 -30.49 -47.39
N THR A 5 -7.64 -29.24 -47.30
CA THR A 5 -6.42 -28.79 -46.65
C THR A 5 -6.62 -28.89 -45.14
N VAL A 6 -5.77 -29.64 -44.45
CA VAL A 6 -5.63 -29.58 -43.00
C VAL A 6 -5.06 -28.21 -42.66
N GLY A 7 -5.89 -27.36 -42.06
CA GLY A 7 -5.51 -26.03 -41.60
C GLY A 7 -4.74 -26.12 -40.29
N GLU A 8 -3.48 -25.70 -40.33
CA GLU A 8 -2.79 -25.14 -39.17
C GLU A 8 -3.51 -23.88 -38.65
N ARG A 9 -3.35 -23.63 -37.33
CA ARG A 9 -3.71 -22.46 -36.48
C ARG A 9 -4.78 -22.80 -35.44
N LEU A 10 -4.63 -22.54 -34.13
CA LEU A 10 -3.76 -21.63 -33.40
C LEU A 10 -3.24 -22.30 -32.11
N THR A 11 -1.92 -22.43 -31.99
CA THR A 11 -1.26 -22.24 -30.69
C THR A 11 -1.10 -20.74 -30.46
N ASP A 12 -0.94 -20.36 -29.19
CA ASP A 12 -0.48 -19.05 -28.71
C ASP A 12 -1.57 -18.12 -28.11
N GLN A 13 -2.16 -18.56 -26.99
CA GLN A 13 -2.85 -17.68 -26.02
C GLN A 13 -1.98 -17.32 -24.80
N ASN A 14 -0.65 -17.46 -24.89
CA ASN A 14 0.23 -17.16 -23.76
C ASN A 14 1.42 -16.28 -24.17
N LYS A 15 1.15 -15.26 -24.98
CA LYS A 15 2.11 -14.19 -25.25
C LYS A 15 1.94 -13.09 -24.21
N PRO A 16 2.99 -12.74 -23.44
CA PRO A 16 2.95 -11.59 -22.54
C PRO A 16 2.61 -10.33 -23.35
N VAL A 17 1.56 -9.62 -22.91
CA VAL A 17 1.11 -8.41 -23.58
C VAL A 17 2.09 -7.29 -23.24
N PRO A 18 2.76 -6.66 -24.22
CA PRO A 18 3.66 -5.56 -23.92
C PRO A 18 2.90 -4.38 -23.31
N PHE A 19 3.46 -3.85 -22.22
CA PHE A 19 2.99 -2.76 -21.36
C PHE A 19 2.30 -1.56 -22.07
N TRP A 20 2.60 -1.30 -23.34
CA TRP A 20 2.01 -0.20 -24.12
C TRP A 20 0.54 -0.41 -24.54
N GLN A 21 -0.04 -1.61 -24.40
CA GLN A 21 -1.41 -1.89 -24.87
C GLN A 21 -2.52 -1.67 -23.84
N VAL A 22 -2.22 -1.48 -22.55
CA VAL A 22 -3.25 -1.24 -21.50
C VAL A 22 -3.57 0.25 -21.32
N LEU A 23 -2.77 1.14 -21.93
CA LEU A 23 -3.05 2.57 -22.02
C LEU A 23 -3.83 2.85 -23.31
N ASN A 24 -5.13 3.14 -23.19
CA ASN A 24 -6.01 3.56 -24.28
C ASN A 24 -5.33 4.51 -25.26
N GLY A 25 -4.95 4.01 -26.45
CA GLY A 25 -4.93 4.68 -27.77
C GLY A 25 -4.21 6.03 -27.94
N LYS A 26 -3.67 6.64 -26.90
CA LYS A 26 -2.92 7.89 -26.92
C LYS A 26 -1.58 7.60 -26.28
N LYS A 27 -0.59 7.53 -27.15
CA LYS A 27 0.83 7.44 -26.86
C LYS A 27 1.25 8.42 -25.76
N GLU A 28 2.32 8.01 -25.07
CA GLU A 28 3.25 8.79 -24.23
C GLU A 28 2.97 8.76 -22.72
N GLY A 29 3.42 7.69 -22.07
CA GLY A 29 4.30 7.93 -20.93
C GLY A 29 5.61 8.48 -21.50
N ARG A 30 6.09 9.62 -21.01
CA ARG A 30 7.29 10.23 -21.57
C ARG A 30 8.49 9.36 -21.21
N VAL A 31 9.41 9.17 -22.15
CA VAL A 31 10.71 8.54 -21.86
C VAL A 31 11.37 9.33 -20.74
N GLY A 32 11.58 8.71 -19.58
CA GLY A 32 12.16 9.33 -18.38
C GLY A 32 11.21 9.59 -17.21
N GLU A 33 9.91 9.30 -17.31
CA GLU A 33 8.98 9.33 -16.16
C GLU A 33 9.05 8.02 -15.36
N PRO A 34 9.02 8.06 -14.01
CA PRO A 34 9.06 6.85 -13.19
C PRO A 34 7.79 6.01 -13.38
N LYS A 35 7.96 4.70 -13.58
CA LYS A 35 6.87 3.73 -13.68
C LYS A 35 6.48 3.24 -12.29
N ILE A 36 5.34 3.73 -11.79
CA ILE A 36 4.80 3.32 -10.49
C ILE A 36 3.63 2.37 -10.69
N VAL A 37 3.74 1.16 -10.13
CA VAL A 37 2.65 0.18 -10.11
C VAL A 37 1.83 0.35 -8.84
N VAL A 38 0.50 0.49 -8.99
CA VAL A 38 -0.47 0.38 -7.92
C VAL A 38 -0.97 -1.07 -7.89
N VAL A 39 -0.63 -1.82 -6.85
CA VAL A 39 -0.96 -3.25 -6.73
C VAL A 39 -2.48 -3.42 -6.62
N ASP A 40 -3.07 -4.26 -7.47
CA ASP A 40 -4.52 -4.48 -7.55
C ASP A 40 -4.93 -5.85 -7.00
N TYR A 41 -5.16 -5.92 -5.69
CA TYR A 41 -5.71 -7.10 -5.04
C TYR A 41 -7.26 -7.19 -5.14
N HIS A 42 -7.85 -6.60 -6.20
CA HIS A 42 -9.27 -6.64 -6.56
C HIS A 42 -10.23 -6.05 -5.51
N LYS A 43 -9.76 -5.07 -4.73
CA LYS A 43 -10.60 -4.35 -3.76
C LYS A 43 -10.62 -2.84 -4.06
N GLY A 44 -11.85 -2.32 -4.15
CA GLY A 44 -12.18 -0.88 -4.18
C GLY A 44 -11.75 -0.11 -5.42
N ASN A 45 -11.69 1.22 -5.30
CA ASN A 45 -11.52 2.13 -6.44
C ASN A 45 -10.11 2.73 -6.48
N LEU A 46 -9.21 2.05 -7.21
CA LEU A 46 -7.80 2.42 -7.36
C LEU A 46 -7.57 3.65 -8.26
N SER A 47 -8.60 4.08 -9.00
CA SER A 47 -8.49 5.17 -9.97
C SER A 47 -8.03 6.49 -9.34
N SER A 48 -8.38 6.74 -8.07
CA SER A 48 -8.01 7.98 -7.38
C SER A 48 -6.51 8.02 -7.09
N VAL A 49 -5.92 6.89 -6.69
CA VAL A 49 -4.48 6.77 -6.42
C VAL A 49 -3.69 6.95 -7.71
N VAL A 50 -4.07 6.24 -8.78
CA VAL A 50 -3.44 6.37 -10.10
C VAL A 50 -3.48 7.83 -10.58
N ARG A 51 -4.65 8.49 -10.52
CA ARG A 51 -4.77 9.90 -10.94
C ARG A 51 -3.91 10.83 -10.07
N GLY A 52 -3.79 10.56 -8.78
CA GLY A 52 -2.93 11.30 -7.86
C GLY A 52 -1.45 11.20 -8.25
N LEU A 53 -0.98 9.99 -8.57
CA LEU A 53 0.39 9.72 -9.02
C LEU A 53 0.68 10.34 -10.40
N VAL A 54 -0.25 10.23 -11.35
CA VAL A 54 -0.13 10.89 -12.66
C VAL A 54 -0.05 12.41 -12.50
N ARG A 55 -0.88 12.99 -11.62
CA ARG A 55 -0.81 14.43 -11.30
C ARG A 55 0.51 14.80 -10.59
N ALA A 56 1.13 13.86 -9.91
CA ALA A 56 2.42 14.03 -9.25
C ALA A 56 3.62 13.95 -10.21
N GLY A 57 3.41 13.46 -11.44
CA GLY A 57 4.42 13.38 -12.50
C GLY A 57 4.86 11.97 -12.88
N ALA A 58 4.24 10.92 -12.32
CA ALA A 58 4.60 9.54 -12.64
C ALA A 58 3.78 8.95 -13.79
N ALA A 59 4.37 7.97 -14.48
CA ALA A 59 3.61 7.02 -15.28
C ALA A 59 3.06 5.93 -14.34
N ALA A 60 1.76 5.95 -14.05
CA ALA A 60 1.15 5.03 -13.09
C ALA A 60 0.07 4.13 -13.71
N CYS A 61 0.03 2.87 -13.30
CA CYS A 61 -0.98 1.90 -13.70
C CYS A 61 -1.35 0.96 -12.55
N THR A 62 -2.48 0.28 -12.67
CA THR A 62 -2.88 -0.82 -11.79
C THR A 62 -2.55 -2.15 -12.43
N THR A 63 -2.11 -3.12 -11.64
CA THR A 63 -1.92 -4.50 -12.10
C THR A 63 -1.89 -5.47 -10.93
N ASP A 64 -2.35 -6.69 -11.19
CA ASP A 64 -2.27 -7.88 -10.36
C ASP A 64 -1.25 -8.90 -10.89
N ASP A 65 -0.44 -8.52 -11.88
CA ASP A 65 0.58 -9.36 -12.52
C ASP A 65 1.90 -9.29 -11.73
N PRO A 66 2.35 -10.39 -11.09
CA PRO A 66 3.57 -10.43 -10.31
C PRO A 66 4.83 -10.00 -11.08
N GLU A 67 4.90 -10.27 -12.40
CA GLU A 67 6.04 -9.82 -13.21
C GLU A 67 6.08 -8.30 -13.35
N GLN A 68 4.92 -7.65 -13.51
CA GLN A 68 4.88 -6.20 -13.61
C GLN A 68 5.16 -5.52 -12.28
N ILE A 69 4.71 -6.12 -11.17
CA ILE A 69 5.02 -5.66 -9.82
C ILE A 69 6.53 -5.74 -9.56
N ARG A 70 7.15 -6.88 -9.86
CA ARG A 70 8.59 -7.10 -9.63
C ARG A 70 9.48 -6.11 -10.39
N ASN A 71 9.06 -5.71 -11.59
CA ASN A 71 9.84 -4.87 -12.50
C ASN A 71 9.41 -3.39 -12.51
N ALA A 72 8.73 -2.90 -11.46
CA ALA A 72 8.33 -1.50 -11.34
C ALA A 72 9.47 -0.63 -10.77
N ASP A 73 9.50 0.65 -11.15
CA ASP A 73 10.45 1.63 -10.57
C ASP A 73 10.01 2.02 -9.15
N GLY A 74 8.71 1.99 -8.89
CA GLY A 74 8.11 2.19 -7.58
C GLY A 74 6.80 1.43 -7.42
N LEU A 75 6.45 1.11 -6.18
CA LEU A 75 5.23 0.38 -5.84
C LEU A 75 4.34 1.17 -4.91
N VAL A 76 3.02 1.02 -5.09
CA VAL A 76 2.01 1.49 -4.15
C VAL A 76 1.07 0.35 -3.82
N ILE A 77 0.92 0.05 -2.53
CA ILE A 77 -0.15 -0.82 -2.03
C ILE A 77 -1.27 0.08 -1.52
N PRO A 78 -2.38 0.23 -2.26
CA PRO A 78 -3.52 1.02 -1.83
C PRO A 78 -4.32 0.27 -0.75
N GLY A 79 -5.24 0.95 -0.07
CA GLY A 79 -5.95 0.34 1.06
C GLY A 79 -7.46 0.50 1.01
N VAL A 80 -8.17 -0.60 0.78
CA VAL A 80 -9.62 -0.76 0.99
C VAL A 80 -9.95 -2.25 1.23
N GLY A 81 -10.86 -2.54 2.15
CA GLY A 81 -11.21 -3.91 2.53
C GLY A 81 -10.66 -4.28 3.90
N ALA A 82 -10.57 -5.58 4.18
CA ALA A 82 -10.10 -6.13 5.43
C ALA A 82 -8.65 -6.65 5.31
N PHE A 83 -7.90 -6.58 6.40
CA PHE A 83 -6.53 -7.09 6.50
C PHE A 83 -6.40 -8.54 6.04
N TYR A 84 -7.26 -9.42 6.57
CA TYR A 84 -7.25 -10.85 6.23
C TYR A 84 -7.44 -11.10 4.74
N ASP A 85 -8.48 -10.52 4.13
CA ASP A 85 -8.80 -10.69 2.71
C ASP A 85 -7.63 -10.28 1.82
N ALA A 86 -7.00 -9.14 2.13
CA ALA A 86 -5.94 -8.58 1.29
C ALA A 86 -4.69 -9.46 1.31
N ILE A 87 -4.24 -9.89 2.49
CA ILE A 87 -3.06 -10.77 2.61
C ILE A 87 -3.32 -12.15 2.00
N ALA A 88 -4.50 -12.72 2.24
CA ALA A 88 -4.87 -14.00 1.64
C ALA A 88 -4.80 -13.94 0.11
N PHE A 89 -5.31 -12.85 -0.48
CA PHE A 89 -5.23 -12.63 -1.92
C PHE A 89 -3.77 -12.47 -2.39
N MET A 90 -3.00 -11.57 -1.79
CA MET A 90 -1.60 -11.31 -2.19
C MET A 90 -0.72 -12.56 -2.16
N ARG A 91 -0.97 -13.45 -1.19
CA ARG A 91 -0.31 -14.77 -1.11
C ARG A 91 -0.73 -15.70 -2.24
N GLN A 92 -2.04 -15.79 -2.48
CA GLN A 92 -2.60 -16.67 -3.51
C GLN A 92 -2.21 -16.23 -4.93
N SER A 93 -2.17 -14.92 -5.20
CA SER A 93 -1.83 -14.35 -6.51
C SER A 93 -0.33 -14.30 -6.79
N GLY A 94 0.51 -14.47 -5.75
CA GLY A 94 1.97 -14.31 -5.86
C GLY A 94 2.44 -12.85 -5.82
N GLU A 95 1.54 -11.90 -5.57
CA GLU A 95 1.87 -10.48 -5.39
C GLU A 95 2.78 -10.27 -4.17
N GLU A 96 2.58 -11.00 -3.08
CA GLU A 96 3.43 -10.90 -1.87
C GLU A 96 4.90 -11.17 -2.22
N ALA A 97 5.17 -12.28 -2.93
CA ALA A 97 6.53 -12.62 -3.34
C ALA A 97 7.13 -11.56 -4.28
N ALA A 98 6.35 -11.06 -5.25
CA ALA A 98 6.83 -10.01 -6.16
C ALA A 98 7.10 -8.67 -5.46
N VAL A 99 6.28 -8.30 -4.46
CA VAL A 99 6.52 -7.12 -3.62
C VAL A 99 7.82 -7.28 -2.84
N PHE A 100 8.06 -8.44 -2.21
CA PHE A 100 9.30 -8.69 -1.50
C PHE A 100 10.53 -8.66 -2.42
N ASP A 101 10.45 -9.27 -3.60
CA ASP A 101 11.52 -9.23 -4.60
C ASP A 101 11.89 -7.79 -4.98
N ALA A 102 10.89 -6.95 -5.24
CA ALA A 102 11.09 -5.54 -5.59
C ALA A 102 11.68 -4.73 -4.42
N VAL A 103 11.15 -4.89 -3.20
CA VAL A 103 11.66 -4.20 -2.01
C VAL A 103 13.11 -4.61 -1.74
N ALA A 104 13.44 -5.90 -1.86
CA ALA A 104 14.80 -6.40 -1.69
C ALA A 104 15.77 -5.87 -2.76
N ALA A 105 15.27 -5.57 -3.97
CA ALA A 105 16.03 -4.89 -5.02
C ALA A 105 16.20 -3.37 -4.82
N GLY A 106 15.56 -2.79 -3.79
CA GLY A 106 15.65 -1.37 -3.46
C GLY A 106 14.50 -0.52 -4.03
N THR A 107 13.52 -1.12 -4.71
CA THR A 107 12.36 -0.40 -5.26
C THR A 107 11.58 0.30 -4.15
N PRO A 108 11.33 1.62 -4.22
CA PRO A 108 10.52 2.32 -3.23
C PRO A 108 9.08 1.81 -3.20
N LEU A 109 8.58 1.52 -2.00
CA LEU A 109 7.22 1.02 -1.77
C LEU A 109 6.44 2.00 -0.88
N PHE A 110 5.19 2.32 -1.26
CA PHE A 110 4.32 3.20 -0.47
C PHE A 110 2.96 2.57 -0.17
N GLY A 111 2.68 2.33 1.11
CA GLY A 111 1.40 1.82 1.60
C GLY A 111 0.42 2.95 1.94
N ILE A 112 -0.84 2.84 1.49
CA ILE A 112 -1.90 3.80 1.80
C ILE A 112 -3.02 3.11 2.59
N CYS A 113 -3.39 3.68 3.74
CA CYS A 113 -4.45 3.17 4.61
C CYS A 113 -4.22 1.70 5.00
N LEU A 114 -5.05 0.77 4.52
CA LEU A 114 -4.82 -0.67 4.71
C LEU A 114 -3.44 -1.10 4.19
N GLY A 115 -2.93 -0.53 3.09
CA GLY A 115 -1.59 -0.86 2.60
C GLY A 115 -0.46 -0.55 3.59
N LEU A 116 -0.58 0.52 4.40
CA LEU A 116 0.35 0.75 5.51
C LEU A 116 0.23 -0.37 6.55
N GLN A 117 -1.00 -0.76 6.88
CA GLN A 117 -1.27 -1.76 7.91
C GLN A 117 -0.67 -3.11 7.55
N LEU A 118 -0.76 -3.50 6.28
CA LEU A 118 -0.21 -4.76 5.78
C LEU A 118 1.31 -4.90 5.97
N PHE A 119 2.06 -3.81 6.15
CA PHE A 119 3.51 -3.89 6.40
C PHE A 119 3.87 -4.46 7.77
N PHE A 120 2.93 -4.47 8.71
CA PHE A 120 3.16 -4.93 10.08
C PHE A 120 3.08 -6.45 10.19
N GLU A 121 3.62 -6.99 11.28
CA GLU A 121 3.71 -8.44 11.52
C GLU A 121 2.34 -9.13 11.50
N ARG A 122 1.29 -8.46 12.01
CA ARG A 122 -0.04 -9.08 12.11
C ARG A 122 -1.19 -8.09 12.20
N GLY A 123 -2.37 -8.53 11.80
CA GLY A 123 -3.64 -7.82 11.97
C GLY A 123 -4.76 -8.77 12.36
N ASN A 124 -5.85 -8.23 12.92
CA ASN A 124 -7.03 -9.03 13.29
C ASN A 124 -8.31 -8.61 12.56
N GLU A 125 -8.23 -7.70 11.59
CA GLU A 125 -9.40 -7.30 10.81
C GLU A 125 -9.83 -8.39 9.82
N GLY A 126 -11.06 -8.88 9.99
CA GLY A 126 -11.69 -9.83 9.08
C GLY A 126 -11.22 -11.28 9.24
N VAL A 127 -10.43 -11.59 10.26
CA VAL A 127 -9.95 -12.96 10.49
C VAL A 127 -11.12 -13.86 10.96
N PRO A 128 -11.38 -15.00 10.29
CA PRO A 128 -12.43 -15.94 10.69
C PRO A 128 -12.21 -16.52 12.10
N ALA A 129 -13.30 -16.70 12.85
CA ALA A 129 -13.27 -17.16 14.25
C ALA A 129 -12.66 -18.56 14.44
N ASP A 130 -12.66 -19.38 13.39
CA ASP A 130 -12.17 -20.76 13.34
C ASP A 130 -10.71 -20.89 12.86
N GLU A 131 -10.12 -19.84 12.28
CA GLU A 131 -8.77 -19.90 11.70
C GLU A 131 -7.64 -19.32 12.59
N GLY A 132 -7.95 -18.64 13.71
CA GLY A 132 -6.93 -17.96 14.52
C GLY A 132 -6.27 -18.75 15.65
N ALA A 133 -6.32 -20.08 15.61
CA ALA A 133 -5.56 -20.90 16.52
C ALA A 133 -4.16 -21.17 15.93
N VAL A 134 -3.24 -20.23 16.10
CA VAL A 134 -1.80 -20.55 15.95
C VAL A 134 -1.43 -21.61 16.97
N ALA A 135 -0.91 -22.75 16.48
CA ALA A 135 -0.56 -23.95 17.25
C ALA A 135 0.74 -23.84 18.08
N ASP A 136 1.20 -22.61 18.32
CA ASP A 136 2.35 -22.30 19.16
C ASP A 136 1.81 -21.58 20.40
N GLY A 137 1.70 -22.31 21.50
CA GLY A 137 1.17 -21.84 22.79
C GLY A 137 2.04 -20.82 23.52
N SER A 138 2.64 -19.85 22.81
CA SER A 138 3.45 -18.77 23.39
C SER A 138 2.89 -17.36 23.18
N ALA A 139 1.63 -17.21 22.74
CA ALA A 139 0.97 -15.90 22.73
C ALA A 139 0.33 -15.59 24.11
N PRO A 140 0.59 -14.41 24.72
CA PRO A 140 -0.12 -14.00 25.92
C PRO A 140 -1.61 -13.84 25.63
N GLU A 141 -2.46 -14.34 26.53
CA GLU A 141 -3.91 -14.06 26.55
C GLU A 141 -4.15 -12.56 26.75
N GLN A 142 -4.13 -11.78 25.65
CA GLN A 142 -4.51 -10.37 25.67
C GLN A 142 -5.50 -10.10 24.54
N ALA A 143 -6.72 -9.81 24.97
CA ALA A 143 -7.91 -9.40 24.23
C ALA A 143 -7.72 -9.03 22.75
N GLY A 144 -8.22 -9.86 21.84
CA GLY A 144 -8.42 -9.40 20.46
C GLY A 144 -8.48 -10.47 19.37
N GLY A 145 -9.40 -11.43 19.47
CA GLY A 145 -9.79 -12.27 18.34
C GLY A 145 -8.65 -13.07 17.66
N PRO A 146 -8.98 -13.76 16.56
CA PRO A 146 -8.01 -14.46 15.73
C PRO A 146 -7.10 -13.47 14.97
N TRP A 147 -5.82 -13.83 14.78
CA TRP A 147 -4.81 -13.01 14.08
C TRP A 147 -4.42 -13.65 12.74
N VAL A 148 -3.96 -12.83 11.81
CA VAL A 148 -3.29 -13.26 10.58
C VAL A 148 -1.98 -12.49 10.41
N ASP A 149 -0.95 -13.18 9.94
CA ASP A 149 0.36 -12.57 9.64
C ASP A 149 0.21 -11.60 8.47
N GLY A 150 0.79 -10.40 8.58
CA GLY A 150 0.92 -9.44 7.49
C GLY A 150 2.14 -9.72 6.61
N LEU A 151 2.65 -8.69 5.93
CA LEU A 151 3.91 -8.75 5.19
C LEU A 151 5.12 -8.75 6.13
N GLY A 152 4.97 -8.37 7.41
CA GLY A 152 6.04 -8.48 8.41
C GLY A 152 7.32 -7.70 8.07
N ILE A 153 7.21 -6.61 7.30
CA ILE A 153 8.32 -5.71 6.98
C ILE A 153 8.69 -4.88 8.21
N MET A 154 7.70 -4.49 9.01
CA MET A 154 7.85 -3.69 10.22
C MET A 154 7.29 -4.43 11.43
N ARG A 155 7.88 -4.22 12.60
CA ARG A 155 7.39 -4.81 13.86
C ARG A 155 6.09 -4.16 14.32
N GLY A 156 5.23 -4.95 14.96
CA GLY A 156 4.02 -4.49 15.62
C GLY A 156 2.73 -5.03 15.00
N SER A 157 1.59 -4.53 15.49
CA SER A 157 0.28 -5.07 15.15
C SER A 157 -0.72 -3.99 14.72
N CYS A 158 -1.70 -4.39 13.91
CA CYS A 158 -2.84 -3.56 13.53
C CYS A 158 -4.11 -4.00 14.27
N THR A 159 -4.68 -3.10 15.05
CA THR A 159 -5.83 -3.38 15.92
C THR A 159 -6.95 -2.36 15.75
N ARG A 160 -8.16 -2.76 16.12
CA ARG A 160 -9.35 -1.91 16.07
C ARG A 160 -9.19 -0.70 16.99
N LEU A 161 -9.62 0.46 16.50
CA LEU A 161 -9.81 1.64 17.33
C LEU A 161 -11.06 1.42 18.19
N GLU A 162 -10.87 1.33 19.50
CA GLU A 162 -11.97 1.20 20.45
C GLU A 162 -12.31 2.55 21.09
N SER A 163 -13.60 2.86 21.20
CA SER A 163 -14.04 4.10 21.85
C SER A 163 -15.52 4.07 22.22
N SER A 164 -15.82 4.55 23.43
CA SER A 164 -17.18 4.82 23.90
C SER A 164 -17.64 6.26 23.69
N ARG A 165 -16.75 7.16 23.22
CA ARG A 165 -17.00 8.61 23.11
C ARG A 165 -16.98 9.12 21.68
N LEU A 166 -15.92 8.80 20.95
CA LEU A 166 -15.73 9.09 19.52
C LEU A 166 -16.31 7.95 18.66
N LYS A 167 -16.79 8.28 17.47
CA LYS A 167 -17.34 7.32 16.50
C LYS A 167 -16.23 6.48 15.87
N VAL A 168 -16.51 5.22 15.56
CA VAL A 168 -15.60 4.34 14.80
C VAL A 168 -16.41 3.78 13.63
N PRO A 169 -15.98 3.92 12.36
CA PRO A 169 -14.64 4.32 11.90
C PRO A 169 -14.27 5.79 12.17
N HIS A 170 -12.96 6.03 12.31
CA HIS A 170 -12.37 7.36 12.25
C HIS A 170 -12.52 7.88 10.82
N VAL A 171 -13.45 8.81 10.61
CA VAL A 171 -13.75 9.42 9.31
C VAL A 171 -13.71 10.94 9.45
N GLY A 172 -12.78 11.59 8.75
CA GLY A 172 -12.66 13.04 8.78
C GLY A 172 -11.25 13.53 8.52
N TRP A 173 -11.07 14.83 8.75
CA TRP A 173 -9.78 15.49 8.68
C TRP A 173 -9.17 15.57 10.07
N ASP A 174 -7.94 15.12 10.24
CA ASP A 174 -7.25 15.12 11.54
C ASP A 174 -5.76 15.48 11.39
N GLN A 175 -5.16 15.93 12.48
CA GLN A 175 -3.81 16.47 12.49
C GLN A 175 -2.75 15.36 12.45
N VAL A 176 -1.68 15.64 11.70
CA VAL A 176 -0.48 14.82 11.63
C VAL A 176 0.63 15.50 12.42
N HIS A 177 1.15 14.80 13.43
CA HIS A 177 2.22 15.28 14.29
C HIS A 177 3.52 14.53 14.02
N MET A 178 4.51 15.22 13.47
CA MET A 178 5.77 14.63 13.05
C MET A 178 6.68 14.33 14.26
N THR A 179 7.39 13.21 14.18
CA THR A 179 8.56 12.98 15.02
C THR A 179 9.75 13.77 14.47
N PRO A 180 10.87 13.91 15.21
CA PRO A 180 12.09 14.50 14.66
C PRO A 180 12.59 13.80 13.39
N ALA A 181 12.43 12.46 13.31
CA ALA A 181 12.74 11.69 12.11
C ALA A 181 11.80 12.06 10.95
N GLY A 182 10.49 12.17 11.21
CA GLY A 182 9.53 12.60 10.20
C GLY A 182 9.80 14.00 9.65
N ALA A 183 10.18 14.95 10.51
CA ALA A 183 10.51 16.31 10.08
C ALA A 183 11.73 16.38 9.14
N ALA A 184 12.60 15.36 9.17
CA ALA A 184 13.77 15.24 8.30
C ALA A 184 13.54 14.32 7.08
N ASP A 185 12.40 13.62 7.01
CA ASP A 185 12.16 12.60 5.98
C ASP A 185 11.78 13.22 4.62
N PRO A 186 12.35 12.74 3.49
CA PRO A 186 12.03 13.27 2.16
C PRO A 186 10.55 13.14 1.78
N LEU A 187 9.82 12.14 2.28
CA LEU A 187 8.39 11.99 2.03
C LEU A 187 7.59 13.20 2.58
N LEU A 188 8.09 13.80 3.67
CA LEU A 188 7.48 14.93 4.37
C LEU A 188 8.11 16.28 3.99
N ALA A 189 8.92 16.33 2.94
CA ALA A 189 9.49 17.59 2.44
C ALA A 189 8.39 18.64 2.18
N GLY A 190 8.49 19.77 2.90
CA GLY A 190 7.52 20.86 2.83
C GLY A 190 6.14 20.54 3.44
N PHE A 191 5.99 19.48 4.22
CA PHE A 191 4.80 19.23 5.02
C PHE A 191 4.83 20.11 6.29
N ALA A 192 3.68 20.67 6.66
CA ALA A 192 3.59 21.52 7.85
C ALA A 192 3.17 20.70 9.07
N GLU A 193 3.85 20.89 10.19
CA GLU A 193 3.50 20.26 11.46
C GLU A 193 2.05 20.58 11.86
N GLY A 194 1.30 19.55 12.27
CA GLY A 194 -0.10 19.67 12.66
C GLY A 194 -1.07 19.91 11.50
N ALA A 195 -0.65 19.73 10.24
CA ALA A 195 -1.52 19.85 9.09
C ALA A 195 -2.56 18.71 9.04
N ASN A 196 -3.75 19.04 8.55
CA ASN A 196 -4.88 18.11 8.50
C ASN A 196 -4.85 17.22 7.25
N MET A 197 -5.05 15.92 7.44
CA MET A 197 -5.14 14.90 6.39
C MET A 197 -6.45 14.11 6.52
N TYR A 198 -6.92 13.52 5.43
CA TYR A 198 -8.21 12.81 5.40
C TYR A 198 -8.07 11.32 5.76
N PHE A 199 -8.72 10.90 6.84
CA PHE A 199 -8.74 9.54 7.38
C PHE A 199 -10.10 8.87 7.15
N THR A 200 -10.10 7.54 6.95
CA THR A 200 -11.32 6.72 6.90
C THR A 200 -11.02 5.25 7.24
N HIS A 201 -10.89 4.92 8.54
CA HIS A 201 -10.46 3.59 8.98
C HIS A 201 -11.05 3.19 10.34
N SER A 202 -11.22 1.88 10.57
CA SER A 202 -11.59 1.35 11.90
C SER A 202 -10.41 0.74 12.65
N TYR A 203 -9.33 0.39 11.95
CA TYR A 203 -8.13 -0.23 12.50
C TYR A 203 -6.94 0.69 12.30
N ALA A 204 -5.95 0.61 13.17
CA ALA A 204 -4.70 1.34 13.06
C ALA A 204 -3.57 0.54 13.70
N VAL A 205 -2.34 0.89 13.35
CA VAL A 205 -1.14 0.38 14.03
C VAL A 205 -1.26 0.64 15.54
N ALA A 206 -0.91 -0.36 16.35
CA ALA A 206 -0.89 -0.26 17.80
C ALA A 206 0.37 0.45 18.29
N ASP A 207 0.55 0.52 19.61
CA ASP A 207 1.70 1.13 20.25
C ASP A 207 2.90 0.18 20.41
N ASP A 208 2.81 -1.04 19.86
CA ASP A 208 3.86 -2.05 19.79
C ASP A 208 4.78 -1.92 18.56
N ALA A 209 4.54 -0.91 17.70
CA ALA A 209 5.41 -0.60 16.58
C ALA A 209 6.78 -0.05 17.04
N ASP A 210 7.84 -0.38 16.29
CA ASP A 210 9.16 0.17 16.56
C ASP A 210 9.15 1.70 16.38
N ALA A 211 9.56 2.43 17.42
CA ALA A 211 9.60 3.89 17.39
C ALA A 211 10.56 4.43 16.32
N ALA A 212 11.57 3.66 15.91
CA ALA A 212 12.49 4.03 14.84
C ALA A 212 11.80 4.12 13.47
N ASP A 213 10.73 3.35 13.26
CA ASP A 213 9.97 3.34 12.00
C ASP A 213 8.87 4.41 11.97
N VAL A 214 8.58 5.10 13.08
CA VAL A 214 7.46 6.06 13.17
C VAL A 214 7.90 7.48 12.79
N LEU A 215 7.38 7.97 11.67
CA LEU A 215 7.62 9.34 11.19
C LEU A 215 6.60 10.35 11.70
N ALA A 216 5.34 9.93 11.90
CA ALA A 216 4.31 10.81 12.45
C ALA A 216 3.21 10.04 13.16
N ARG A 217 2.50 10.73 14.05
CA ARG A 217 1.35 10.20 14.80
C ARG A 217 0.13 11.10 14.64
N THR A 218 -1.04 10.50 14.82
CA THR A 218 -2.33 11.19 14.94
C THR A 218 -3.00 10.79 16.25
N HIS A 219 -3.82 11.67 16.82
CA HIS A 219 -4.51 11.45 18.09
C HIS A 219 -6.03 11.41 17.89
N TYR A 220 -6.62 10.22 17.95
CA TYR A 220 -8.08 10.04 17.86
C TYR A 220 -8.63 9.34 19.12
N THR A 221 -9.02 8.06 19.03
CA THR A 221 -9.36 7.26 20.23
C THR A 221 -8.12 6.93 21.06
N ARG A 222 -6.97 6.84 20.39
CA ARG A 222 -5.62 6.69 20.93
C ARG A 222 -4.63 7.42 20.03
N SER A 223 -3.37 7.52 20.47
CA SER A 223 -2.26 7.94 19.60
C SER A 223 -1.77 6.75 18.78
N PHE A 224 -1.77 6.85 17.45
CA PHE A 224 -1.28 5.79 16.57
C PHE A 224 -0.31 6.33 15.50
N PRO A 225 0.66 5.52 15.04
CA PRO A 225 1.47 5.84 13.87
C PRO A 225 0.58 6.11 12.64
N CYS A 226 0.69 7.31 12.06
CA CYS A 226 -0.04 7.67 10.85
C CYS A 226 0.86 7.83 9.63
N ILE A 227 2.18 7.92 9.83
CA ILE A 227 3.20 7.82 8.79
C ILE A 227 4.36 7.01 9.33
N VAL A 228 4.84 6.06 8.53
CA VAL A 228 5.92 5.13 8.90
C VAL A 228 6.93 5.00 7.77
N ARG A 229 8.15 4.60 8.11
CA ARG A 229 9.21 4.25 7.16
C ARG A 229 10.14 3.18 7.72
N HIS A 230 10.44 2.18 6.90
CA HIS A 230 11.51 1.21 7.12
C HIS A 230 12.32 1.04 5.84
N GLY A 231 13.57 1.49 5.81
CA GLY A 231 14.40 1.47 4.59
C GLY A 231 13.78 2.24 3.43
N ASN A 232 13.47 1.53 2.34
CA ASN A 232 12.78 1.98 1.12
C ASN A 232 11.26 1.75 1.14
N VAL A 233 10.67 1.44 2.30
CA VAL A 233 9.23 1.23 2.48
C VAL A 233 8.65 2.35 3.31
N TRP A 234 7.68 3.08 2.76
CA TRP A 234 6.93 4.13 3.46
C TRP A 234 5.47 3.74 3.56
N GLY A 235 4.76 4.27 4.55
CA GLY A 235 3.31 4.15 4.62
C GLY A 235 2.65 5.40 5.17
N CYS A 236 1.38 5.62 4.82
CA CYS A 236 0.50 6.55 5.55
C CYS A 236 -0.88 5.94 5.82
N GLN A 237 -1.47 6.29 6.97
CA GLN A 237 -2.78 5.78 7.39
C GLN A 237 -3.94 6.59 6.76
N PHE A 238 -3.71 7.87 6.47
CA PHE A 238 -4.65 8.72 5.73
C PHE A 238 -4.60 8.44 4.22
N HIS A 239 -5.52 9.06 3.48
CA HIS A 239 -5.62 8.95 2.03
C HIS A 239 -5.04 10.21 1.35
N PRO A 240 -3.77 10.20 0.90
CA PRO A 240 -3.16 11.36 0.25
C PRO A 240 -3.88 11.74 -1.05
N GLU A 241 -4.45 10.78 -1.77
CA GLU A 241 -5.26 11.02 -2.97
C GLU A 241 -6.59 11.75 -2.69
N LYS A 242 -7.01 11.80 -1.41
CA LYS A 242 -8.21 12.52 -0.94
C LYS A 242 -7.89 13.75 -0.08
N SER A 243 -6.61 14.02 0.17
CA SER A 243 -6.16 15.06 1.12
C SER A 243 -5.75 16.37 0.45
N SER A 244 -6.41 16.74 -0.66
CA SER A 244 -6.21 18.01 -1.37
C SER A 244 -4.73 18.27 -1.75
N ALA A 245 -4.29 19.53 -1.72
CA ALA A 245 -2.94 19.94 -2.11
C ALA A 245 -1.84 19.34 -1.20
N LEU A 246 -2.14 19.09 0.07
CA LEU A 246 -1.19 18.47 1.01
C LEU A 246 -0.96 17.00 0.69
N GLY A 247 -2.03 16.25 0.43
CA GLY A 247 -1.93 14.88 -0.05
C GLY A 247 -1.22 14.77 -1.40
N GLN A 248 -1.50 15.70 -2.32
CA GLN A 248 -0.77 15.78 -3.59
C GLN A 248 0.73 16.04 -3.40
N ARG A 249 1.13 16.80 -2.36
CA ARG A 249 2.54 17.03 -2.04
C ARG A 249 3.23 15.75 -1.60
N ILE A 250 2.60 14.94 -0.75
CA ILE A 250 3.15 13.63 -0.32
C ILE A 250 3.33 12.72 -1.53
N LEU A 251 2.34 12.63 -2.42
CA LEU A 251 2.46 11.85 -3.65
C LEU A 251 3.61 12.35 -4.54
N LYS A 252 3.76 13.68 -4.67
CA LYS A 252 4.89 14.27 -5.41
C LYS A 252 6.24 13.91 -4.79
N ASN A 253 6.35 13.98 -3.47
CA ASN A 253 7.58 13.62 -2.78
C ASN A 253 7.92 12.13 -2.98
N PHE A 254 6.92 11.24 -2.92
CA PHE A 254 7.12 9.82 -3.24
C PHE A 254 7.59 9.60 -4.69
N VAL A 255 6.98 10.29 -5.66
CA VAL A 255 7.43 10.24 -7.07
C VAL A 255 8.88 10.69 -7.20
N SER A 256 9.29 11.76 -6.53
CA SER A 256 10.69 12.22 -6.53
C SER A 256 11.65 11.20 -5.90
N ILE A 257 11.25 10.51 -4.83
CA ILE A 257 12.03 9.41 -4.24
C ILE A 257 12.25 8.29 -5.26
N VAL A 258 11.20 7.91 -6.01
CA VAL A 258 11.30 6.89 -7.06
C VAL A 258 12.25 7.32 -8.18
N GLU A 259 12.18 8.58 -8.61
CA GLU A 259 13.09 9.13 -9.64
C GLU A 259 14.55 9.14 -9.18
N GLU A 260 14.82 9.36 -7.90
CA GLU A 260 16.17 9.40 -7.35
C GLU A 260 16.81 8.01 -7.27
N VAL A 261 16.03 6.96 -7.00
CA VAL A 261 16.54 5.57 -6.97
C VAL A 261 16.80 5.04 -8.37
N GLY A 262 16.04 5.47 -9.38
CA GLY A 262 16.22 5.06 -10.77
C GLY A 262 17.39 5.72 -11.51
N ARG A 263 18.12 6.66 -10.89
CA ARG A 263 19.29 7.35 -11.45
C ARG A 263 20.60 6.68 -11.03
#